data_AF-K2BCK0-F1
#
_entry.id   AF-K2BCK0-F1
#
_cell.length_a   1.000
_cell.length_b   1.000
_cell.length_c   1.000
_cell.angle_alpha   90.00
_cell.angle_beta   90.00
_cell.angle_gamma   90.00
#
_symmetry.space_group_name_H-M   'P 1'
#
loop_
_entity.id
_entity.type
_entity.pdbx_description
1 polymer ?
#
loop_
_entity_poly.entity_id
_entity_poly.type
_entity_poly.pdbx_seq_one_letter_code
_entity_poly.pdbx_strand_id
1 'polypeptide(L)'
;MISNQEKDVNEIRIRAKKIYQQGKNAVAQDDISKAILLFKNVIIELEKTPNDPPSVQDCRLMAKVRENLGQAYFITESYSDAIDNYFMAILALEMIYRKTIEDHEQIIALHQHLVNAHLLNNDIETATSCLKQKMLFEKEWRNLQQLTQLSSPSLIALTSRLFSFIKDEHNQSALEQSTSLHTLRRSQ
;
A
#
# COMPACT_ATOMS: atom_id res chain seq x y z
N MET A 1 24.55 20.43 -9.98
CA MET A 1 23.60 20.65 -11.11
C MET A 1 22.62 19.50 -11.08
N ILE A 2 21.33 19.77 -10.87
CA ILE A 2 20.26 18.76 -10.99
C ILE A 2 20.15 18.39 -12.47
N SER A 3 20.16 17.10 -12.80
CA SER A 3 20.05 16.64 -14.19
C SER A 3 18.68 17.02 -14.77
N ASN A 4 18.56 17.19 -16.09
CA ASN A 4 17.27 17.51 -16.71
C ASN A 4 16.20 16.43 -16.39
N GLN A 5 16.62 15.17 -16.32
CA GLN A 5 15.76 14.05 -15.94
C GLN A 5 15.23 14.17 -14.50
N GLU A 6 16.05 14.61 -13.55
CA GLU A 6 15.62 14.80 -12.15
C GLU A 6 14.65 15.98 -11.99
N LYS A 7 14.77 17.01 -12.83
CA LYS A 7 13.78 18.09 -12.90
C LYS A 7 12.43 17.58 -13.40
N ASP A 8 12.42 16.80 -14.49
CA ASP A 8 11.20 16.25 -15.07
C ASP A 8 10.45 15.35 -14.08
N VAL A 9 11.18 14.51 -13.33
CA VAL A 9 10.58 13.67 -12.28
C VAL A 9 9.97 14.50 -11.16
N ASN A 10 10.64 15.57 -10.72
CA ASN A 10 10.10 16.43 -9.68
C ASN A 10 8.85 17.19 -10.13
N GLU A 11 8.78 17.61 -11.40
CA GLU A 11 7.58 18.21 -11.97
C GLU A 11 6.40 17.23 -11.99
N ILE A 12 6.64 15.97 -12.39
CA ILE A 12 5.63 14.90 -12.34
C ILE A 12 5.10 14.74 -10.91
N ARG A 13 5.99 14.66 -9.91
CA ARG A 13 5.60 14.54 -8.49
C ARG A 13 4.78 15.73 -8.00
N ILE A 14 5.13 16.94 -8.40
CA ILE A 14 4.39 18.16 -8.04
C ILE A 14 2.98 18.11 -8.65
N ARG A 15 2.86 17.74 -9.93
CA ARG A 15 1.55 17.57 -10.59
C ARG A 15 0.71 16.49 -9.90
N ALA A 16 1.28 15.32 -9.66
CA ALA A 16 0.63 14.22 -8.96
C ALA A 16 0.09 14.63 -7.57
N LYS A 17 0.90 15.33 -6.76
CA LYS A 17 0.49 15.85 -5.45
C LYS A 17 -0.64 16.87 -5.55
N LYS A 18 -0.62 17.74 -6.56
CA LYS A 18 -1.69 18.72 -6.80
C LYS A 18 -3.02 18.03 -7.16
N ILE A 19 -2.98 17.06 -8.07
CA ILE A 19 -4.17 16.27 -8.46
C ILE A 19 -4.70 15.49 -7.27
N TYR A 20 -3.80 14.88 -6.47
CA TYR A 20 -4.17 14.17 -5.25
C TYR A 20 -4.93 15.07 -4.26
N GLN A 21 -4.44 16.30 -4.03
CA GLN A 21 -5.11 17.25 -3.16
C GLN A 21 -6.48 17.66 -3.71
N GLN A 22 -6.62 17.81 -5.03
CA GLN A 22 -7.93 18.05 -5.66
C GLN A 22 -8.88 16.87 -5.43
N GLY A 23 -8.40 15.62 -5.52
CA GLY A 23 -9.18 14.42 -5.24
C GLY A 23 -9.68 14.39 -3.79
N LYS A 24 -8.82 14.72 -2.82
CA LYS A 24 -9.23 14.88 -1.41
C LYS A 24 -10.31 15.95 -1.23
N ASN A 25 -10.19 17.08 -1.92
CA ASN A 25 -11.19 18.14 -1.86
C ASN A 25 -12.53 17.68 -2.46
N ALA A 26 -12.52 16.86 -3.52
CA ALA A 26 -13.73 16.28 -4.09
C ALA A 26 -14.42 15.32 -3.10
N VAL A 27 -13.66 14.48 -2.39
CA VAL A 27 -14.20 13.64 -1.30
C VAL A 27 -14.85 14.51 -0.21
N ALA A 28 -14.20 15.60 0.20
CA ALA A 28 -14.76 16.52 1.19
C ALA A 28 -16.03 17.26 0.71
N GLN A 29 -16.28 17.27 -0.60
CA GLN A 29 -17.47 17.82 -1.24
C GLN A 29 -18.52 16.73 -1.56
N ASP A 30 -18.30 15.49 -1.13
CA ASP A 30 -19.12 14.31 -1.45
C ASP A 30 -19.21 14.00 -2.96
N ASP A 31 -18.31 14.56 -3.77
CA ASP A 31 -18.21 14.28 -5.20
C ASP A 31 -17.27 13.07 -5.44
N ILE A 32 -17.77 11.89 -5.05
CA ILE A 32 -17.00 10.63 -5.07
C ILE A 32 -16.59 10.26 -6.51
N SER A 33 -17.45 10.52 -7.51
CA SER A 33 -17.13 10.24 -8.92
C SER A 33 -15.93 11.04 -9.41
N LYS A 34 -15.90 12.34 -9.10
CA LYS A 34 -14.75 13.20 -9.41
C LYS A 34 -13.50 12.81 -8.62
N ALA A 35 -13.66 12.42 -7.35
CA ALA A 35 -12.54 11.93 -6.55
C ALA A 35 -11.88 10.69 -7.18
N ILE A 36 -12.68 9.70 -7.61
CA ILE A 36 -12.21 8.50 -8.32
C ILE A 36 -11.41 8.88 -9.57
N LEU A 37 -11.95 9.76 -10.41
CA LEU A 37 -11.26 10.22 -11.62
C LEU A 37 -9.92 10.89 -11.30
N LEU A 38 -9.89 11.76 -10.29
CA LEU A 38 -8.68 12.46 -9.89
C LEU A 38 -7.63 11.49 -9.34
N PHE A 39 -8.01 10.54 -8.49
CA PHE A 39 -7.06 9.55 -7.96
C PHE A 39 -6.50 8.63 -9.05
N LYS A 40 -7.31 8.21 -10.03
CA LYS A 40 -6.81 7.49 -11.22
C LYS A 40 -5.78 8.30 -11.99
N ASN A 41 -6.01 9.61 -12.17
CA ASN A 41 -5.05 10.50 -12.83
C ASN A 41 -3.74 10.65 -12.05
N VAL A 42 -3.76 10.60 -10.71
CA VAL A 42 -2.52 10.58 -9.92
C VAL A 42 -1.69 9.35 -10.22
N ILE A 43 -2.32 8.17 -10.28
CA ILE A 43 -1.63 6.90 -10.62
C ILE A 43 -0.97 7.01 -12.00
N ILE A 44 -1.72 7.47 -13.01
CA ILE A 44 -1.21 7.67 -14.38
C ILE A 44 -0.02 8.64 -14.40
N GLU A 45 -0.06 9.74 -13.63
CA GLU A 45 1.08 10.65 -13.54
C GLU A 45 2.29 9.97 -12.90
N LEU A 46 2.11 9.20 -11.81
CA LEU A 46 3.23 8.53 -11.13
C LEU A 46 3.87 7.43 -11.98
N GLU A 47 3.09 6.73 -12.81
CA GLU A 47 3.58 5.73 -13.76
C GLU A 47 4.49 6.33 -14.85
N LYS A 48 4.47 7.65 -15.07
CA LYS A 48 5.40 8.33 -15.98
C LYS A 48 6.80 8.52 -15.39
N THR A 49 7.00 8.25 -14.10
CA THR A 49 8.33 8.38 -13.49
C THR A 49 9.23 7.24 -13.97
N PRO A 50 10.43 7.51 -14.50
CA PRO A 50 11.32 6.50 -15.07
C PRO A 50 12.12 5.72 -14.01
N ASN A 51 11.69 5.73 -12.74
CA ASN A 51 12.45 5.11 -11.65
C ASN A 51 12.04 3.65 -11.50
N ASP A 52 12.96 2.73 -11.79
CA ASP A 52 12.85 1.31 -11.45
C ASP A 52 14.06 0.90 -10.60
N PRO A 53 13.90 0.63 -9.29
CA PRO A 53 12.64 0.64 -8.55
C PRO A 53 12.12 2.07 -8.26
N PRO A 54 10.81 2.23 -8.01
CA PRO A 54 10.22 3.50 -7.63
C PRO A 54 10.82 4.05 -6.33
N SER A 55 10.86 5.37 -6.19
CA SER A 55 11.38 5.99 -4.97
C SER A 55 10.45 5.73 -3.78
N VAL A 56 10.99 5.69 -2.56
CA VAL A 56 10.20 5.54 -1.31
C VAL A 56 9.05 6.55 -1.23
N GLN A 57 9.28 7.78 -1.70
CA GLN A 57 8.26 8.83 -1.70
C GLN A 57 7.13 8.55 -2.69
N ASP A 58 7.46 7.97 -3.85
CA ASP A 58 6.49 7.59 -4.87
C ASP A 58 5.68 6.38 -4.40
N CYS A 59 6.33 5.38 -3.77
CA CYS A 59 5.65 4.24 -3.14
C CYS A 59 4.63 4.68 -2.09
N ARG A 60 5.00 5.56 -1.16
CA ARG A 60 4.08 6.08 -0.13
C ARG A 60 2.93 6.88 -0.71
N LEU A 61 3.19 7.68 -1.75
CA LEU A 61 2.12 8.44 -2.40
C LEU A 61 1.18 7.50 -3.16
N MET A 62 1.72 6.52 -3.88
CA MET A 62 0.96 5.48 -4.57
C MET A 62 0.05 4.73 -3.60
N ALA A 63 0.59 4.30 -2.45
CA ALA A 63 -0.18 3.63 -1.41
C ALA A 63 -1.35 4.48 -0.90
N LYS A 64 -1.12 5.76 -0.57
CA LYS A 64 -2.18 6.69 -0.11
C LYS A 64 -3.26 6.94 -1.17
N VAL A 65 -2.85 7.09 -2.42
CA VAL A 65 -3.79 7.31 -3.53
C VAL A 65 -4.66 6.07 -3.75
N ARG A 66 -4.03 4.88 -3.75
CA ARG A 66 -4.72 3.59 -3.90
C ARG A 66 -5.65 3.32 -2.73
N GLU A 67 -5.24 3.62 -1.49
CA GLU A 67 -6.10 3.54 -0.32
C GLU A 67 -7.35 4.40 -0.47
N ASN A 68 -7.19 5.69 -0.81
CA ASN A 68 -8.33 6.59 -0.98
C ASN A 68 -9.23 6.18 -2.16
N LEU A 69 -8.65 5.67 -3.23
CA LEU A 69 -9.40 5.13 -4.36
C LEU A 69 -10.19 3.88 -3.95
N GLY A 70 -9.58 3.00 -3.15
CA GLY A 70 -10.26 1.84 -2.56
C GLY A 70 -11.41 2.24 -1.65
N GLN A 71 -11.23 3.28 -0.82
CA GLN A 71 -12.30 3.83 0.02
C GLN A 71 -13.43 4.43 -0.82
N ALA A 72 -13.10 5.19 -1.87
CA ALA A 72 -14.10 5.75 -2.78
C ALA A 72 -14.94 4.65 -3.46
N TYR A 73 -14.29 3.58 -3.92
CA TYR A 73 -14.98 2.43 -4.48
C TYR A 73 -15.81 1.65 -3.47
N PHE A 74 -15.31 1.55 -2.24
CA PHE A 74 -16.04 0.92 -1.14
C PHE A 74 -17.34 1.70 -0.82
N ILE A 75 -17.30 3.03 -0.83
CA ILE A 75 -18.47 3.90 -0.64
C ILE A 75 -19.49 3.70 -1.77
N THR A 76 -19.04 3.51 -3.00
CA THR A 76 -19.92 3.23 -4.15
C THR A 76 -20.25 1.74 -4.31
N GLU A 77 -20.04 0.94 -3.27
CA GLU A 77 -20.30 -0.51 -3.21
C GLU A 77 -19.62 -1.34 -4.32
N SER A 78 -18.60 -0.77 -4.94
CA SER A 78 -17.78 -1.43 -5.97
C SER A 78 -16.67 -2.24 -5.28
N TYR A 79 -17.06 -3.25 -4.51
CA TYR A 79 -16.16 -3.93 -3.58
C TYR A 79 -14.99 -4.64 -4.27
N SER A 80 -15.17 -5.17 -5.49
CA SER A 80 -14.08 -5.76 -6.27
C SER A 80 -12.98 -4.75 -6.60
N ASP A 81 -13.37 -3.55 -7.07
CA ASP A 81 -12.42 -2.47 -7.35
C ASP A 81 -11.77 -1.95 -6.07
N ALA A 82 -12.51 -1.94 -4.96
CA ALA A 82 -11.98 -1.57 -3.66
C ALA A 82 -10.87 -2.55 -3.20
N ILE A 83 -11.13 -3.85 -3.31
CA ILE A 83 -10.18 -4.93 -2.99
C ILE A 83 -8.89 -4.75 -3.79
N ASP A 84 -9.00 -4.63 -5.12
CA ASP A 84 -7.84 -4.48 -6.00
C ASP A 84 -6.99 -3.27 -5.60
N ASN A 85 -7.62 -2.15 -5.25
CA ASN A 85 -6.90 -0.94 -4.85
C ASN A 85 -6.27 -1.04 -3.46
N TYR A 86 -6.93 -1.65 -2.46
CA TYR A 86 -6.30 -1.88 -1.16
C TYR A 86 -5.12 -2.84 -1.26
N PHE A 87 -5.22 -3.89 -2.08
CA PHE A 87 -4.12 -4.81 -2.33
C PHE A 87 -2.92 -4.11 -2.99
N MET A 88 -3.17 -3.31 -4.03
CA MET A 88 -2.11 -2.51 -4.68
C MET A 88 -1.48 -1.48 -3.73
N ALA A 89 -2.24 -0.96 -2.76
CA ALA A 89 -1.70 -0.07 -1.73
C ALA A 89 -0.72 -0.80 -0.80
N ILE A 90 -1.04 -2.03 -0.39
CA ILE A 90 -0.15 -2.88 0.42
C ILE A 90 1.13 -3.17 -0.35
N LEU A 91 1.03 -3.62 -1.61
CA LEU A 91 2.21 -3.90 -2.44
C LEU A 91 3.14 -2.69 -2.56
N ALA A 92 2.58 -1.50 -2.78
CA ALA A 92 3.37 -0.27 -2.86
C ALA A 92 4.16 0.00 -1.56
N LEU A 93 3.57 -0.23 -0.39
CA LEU A 93 4.28 -0.11 0.90
C LEU A 93 5.29 -1.24 1.10
N GLU A 94 4.99 -2.44 0.62
CA GLU A 94 5.87 -3.59 0.75
C GLU A 94 7.19 -3.42 -0.02
N MET A 95 7.18 -2.71 -1.14
CA MET A 95 8.39 -2.33 -1.91
C MET A 95 9.37 -1.43 -1.11
N ILE A 96 8.94 -0.82 0.00
CA ILE A 96 9.82 0.01 0.83
C ILE A 96 10.67 -0.90 1.72
N TYR A 97 11.99 -0.92 1.53
CA TYR A 97 12.90 -1.77 2.32
C TYR A 97 12.98 -1.34 3.80
N ARG A 98 13.06 -0.04 4.07
CA ARG A 98 13.10 0.53 5.44
C ARG A 98 11.76 1.16 5.81
N LYS A 99 10.78 0.31 6.09
CA LYS A 99 9.44 0.73 6.52
C LYS A 99 9.54 1.45 7.87
N THR A 100 8.89 2.60 7.98
CA THR A 100 8.74 3.30 9.25
C THR A 100 7.62 2.68 10.08
N ILE A 101 7.41 3.21 11.29
CA ILE A 101 6.29 2.82 12.15
C ILE A 101 4.96 3.09 11.44
N GLU A 102 4.84 4.26 10.84
CA GLU A 102 3.63 4.70 10.14
C GLU A 102 3.35 3.81 8.91
N ASP A 103 4.39 3.36 8.21
CA ASP A 103 4.23 2.42 7.08
C ASP A 103 3.64 1.07 7.57
N HIS A 104 4.04 0.56 8.75
CA HIS A 104 3.47 -0.67 9.32
C HIS A 104 2.02 -0.49 9.76
N GLU A 105 1.72 0.60 10.46
CA GLU A 105 0.36 0.92 10.89
C GLU A 105 -0.59 1.05 9.70
N GLN A 106 -0.12 1.68 8.62
CA GLN A 106 -0.88 1.79 7.38
C GLN A 106 -1.14 0.42 6.73
N ILE A 107 -0.14 -0.48 6.69
CA ILE A 107 -0.33 -1.85 6.19
C ILE A 107 -1.40 -2.60 7.01
N ILE A 108 -1.39 -2.48 8.34
CA ILE A 108 -2.39 -3.13 9.21
C ILE A 108 -3.80 -2.59 8.93
N ALA A 109 -3.93 -1.27 8.77
CA ALA A 109 -5.20 -0.63 8.42
C ALA A 109 -5.72 -1.11 7.04
N LEU A 110 -4.84 -1.18 6.04
CA LEU A 110 -5.19 -1.69 4.71
C LEU A 110 -5.66 -3.14 4.72
N HIS A 111 -5.04 -4.01 5.53
CA HIS A 111 -5.53 -5.38 5.70
C HIS A 111 -6.93 -5.41 6.32
N GLN A 112 -7.23 -4.51 7.27
CA GLN A 112 -8.59 -4.40 7.81
C GLN A 112 -9.59 -3.97 6.73
N HIS A 113 -9.22 -3.02 5.88
CA HIS A 113 -10.05 -2.60 4.75
C HIS A 113 -10.30 -3.73 3.76
N LEU A 114 -9.28 -4.55 3.44
CA LEU A 114 -9.43 -5.75 2.62
C LEU A 114 -10.40 -6.75 3.25
N VAL A 115 -10.24 -7.07 4.54
CA VAL A 115 -11.15 -7.99 5.25
C VAL A 115 -12.60 -7.50 5.11
N ASN A 116 -12.85 -6.22 5.37
CA ASN A 116 -14.19 -5.64 5.27
C ASN A 116 -14.74 -5.71 3.84
N ALA A 117 -13.92 -5.37 2.85
CA ALA A 117 -14.34 -5.39 1.44
C ALA A 117 -14.64 -6.82 0.97
N HIS A 118 -13.83 -7.82 1.35
CA HIS A 118 -14.11 -9.22 1.03
C HIS A 118 -15.37 -9.75 1.70
N LEU A 119 -15.62 -9.38 2.97
CA LEU A 119 -16.86 -9.77 3.65
C LEU A 119 -18.10 -9.22 2.94
N LEU A 120 -18.07 -7.95 2.54
CA LEU A 120 -19.18 -7.32 1.80
C LEU A 120 -19.30 -7.83 0.36
N ASN A 121 -18.20 -8.30 -0.23
CA ASN A 121 -18.20 -9.00 -1.52
C ASN A 121 -18.56 -10.50 -1.39
N ASN A 122 -19.00 -10.95 -0.21
CA ASN A 122 -19.38 -12.34 0.10
C ASN A 122 -18.25 -13.38 -0.11
N ASP A 123 -16.99 -12.94 -0.03
CA ASP A 123 -15.78 -13.76 -0.17
C ASP A 123 -15.19 -14.07 1.22
N ILE A 124 -15.92 -14.89 1.99
CA ILE A 124 -15.62 -15.16 3.41
C ILE A 124 -14.28 -15.90 3.58
N GLU A 125 -13.94 -16.78 2.65
CA GLU A 125 -12.70 -17.54 2.67
C GLU A 125 -11.49 -16.60 2.56
N THR A 126 -11.50 -15.71 1.58
CA THR A 126 -10.41 -14.74 1.38
C THR A 126 -10.37 -13.73 2.52
N ALA A 127 -11.52 -13.26 3.01
CA ALA A 127 -11.59 -12.39 4.20
C ALA A 127 -10.91 -13.03 5.42
N THR A 128 -11.15 -14.32 5.65
CA THR A 128 -10.53 -15.07 6.76
C THR A 128 -9.01 -15.18 6.57
N SER A 129 -8.55 -15.40 5.34
CA SER A 129 -7.12 -15.41 5.01
C SER A 129 -6.46 -14.06 5.30
N CYS A 130 -7.05 -12.96 4.81
CA CYS A 130 -6.57 -11.60 5.06
C CYS A 130 -6.54 -11.26 6.56
N LEU A 131 -7.53 -11.71 7.34
CA LEU A 131 -7.56 -11.50 8.78
C LEU A 131 -6.39 -12.22 9.49
N LYS A 132 -6.06 -13.45 9.08
CA LYS A 132 -4.90 -14.17 9.61
C LYS A 132 -3.59 -13.44 9.30
N GLN A 133 -3.44 -12.95 8.06
CA GLN A 133 -2.27 -12.15 7.66
C GLN A 133 -2.16 -10.87 8.50
N LYS A 134 -3.27 -10.14 8.69
CA LYS A 134 -3.32 -8.97 9.58
C LYS A 134 -2.83 -9.30 10.99
N MET A 135 -3.36 -10.37 11.60
CA MET A 135 -2.98 -10.78 12.95
C MET A 135 -1.51 -11.17 13.05
N LEU A 136 -0.95 -11.82 12.03
CA LEU A 136 0.48 -12.13 11.97
C LEU A 136 1.32 -10.84 11.93
N PHE A 137 0.95 -9.92 11.05
CA PHE A 137 1.64 -8.63 10.91
C PHE A 137 1.56 -7.79 12.21
N GLU A 138 0.39 -7.74 12.86
CA GLU A 138 0.22 -7.08 14.16
C GLU A 138 1.10 -7.72 15.25
N LYS A 139 1.22 -9.06 15.27
CA LYS A 139 2.06 -9.77 16.23
C LYS A 139 3.54 -9.46 16.02
N GLU A 140 4.01 -9.51 14.77
CA GLU A 140 5.38 -9.13 14.40
C GLU A 140 5.68 -7.69 14.79
N TRP A 141 4.74 -6.80 14.52
CA TRP A 141 4.85 -5.38 14.86
C TRP A 141 4.96 -5.15 16.38
N ARG A 142 4.12 -5.79 17.20
CA ARG A 142 4.22 -5.70 18.67
C ARG A 142 5.56 -6.21 19.18
N ASN A 143 6.07 -7.30 18.61
CA ASN A 143 7.38 -7.82 18.96
C ASN A 143 8.50 -6.81 18.62
N LEU A 144 8.43 -6.15 17.47
CA LEU A 144 9.37 -5.10 17.09
C LEU A 144 9.32 -3.92 18.06
N GLN A 145 8.13 -3.44 18.43
CA GLN A 145 7.98 -2.36 19.40
C GLN A 145 8.60 -2.72 20.75
N GLN A 146 8.33 -3.92 21.26
CA GLN A 146 8.92 -4.40 22.52
C GLN A 146 10.45 -4.46 22.44
N LEU A 147 11.00 -4.96 21.33
CA LEU A 147 12.44 -4.97 21.12
C LEU A 147 13.02 -3.54 21.12
N THR A 148 12.38 -2.58 20.43
CA THR A 148 12.88 -1.19 20.40
C THR A 148 12.82 -0.49 21.75
N GLN A 149 11.85 -0.81 22.61
CA GLN A 149 11.76 -0.28 23.97
C GLN A 149 12.80 -0.88 24.93
N LEU A 150 13.27 -2.10 24.65
CA LEU A 150 14.21 -2.86 25.49
C LEU A 150 15.68 -2.77 25.02
N SER A 151 15.93 -2.14 23.87
CA SER A 151 17.23 -2.19 23.18
C SER A 151 18.01 -0.89 23.27
N SER A 152 19.33 -0.98 23.47
CA SER A 152 20.25 0.13 23.21
C SER A 152 20.27 0.49 21.70
N PRO A 153 20.67 1.71 21.31
CA PRO A 153 20.66 2.16 19.90
C PRO A 153 21.38 1.23 18.91
N SER A 154 22.42 0.52 19.36
CA SER A 154 23.17 -0.46 18.57
C SER A 154 22.40 -1.77 18.33
N LEU A 155 21.54 -2.19 19.26
CA LEU A 155 20.65 -3.35 19.10
C LEU A 155 19.50 -3.05 18.13
N ILE A 156 18.96 -1.82 18.14
CA ILE A 156 17.92 -1.36 17.20
C ILE A 156 18.42 -1.43 15.74
N ALA A 157 19.69 -1.07 15.50
CA ALA A 157 20.30 -1.13 14.17
C ALA A 157 20.53 -2.58 13.67
N LEU A 158 20.77 -3.51 14.59
CA LEU A 158 20.98 -4.94 14.31
C LEU A 158 19.67 -5.68 14.07
N THR A 159 18.63 -5.43 14.88
CA THR A 159 17.30 -6.02 14.69
C THR A 159 16.67 -5.57 13.38
N SER A 160 16.86 -4.30 13.00
CA SER A 160 16.39 -3.77 11.70
C SER A 160 17.06 -4.45 10.50
N ARG A 161 18.33 -4.88 10.60
CA ARG A 161 19.06 -5.61 9.54
C ARG A 161 18.70 -7.10 9.48
N LEU A 162 18.45 -7.74 10.62
CA LEU A 162 18.03 -9.13 10.68
C LEU A 162 16.60 -9.31 10.12
N PHE A 163 15.71 -8.34 10.37
CA PHE A 163 14.34 -8.42 9.87
C PHE A 163 14.23 -8.27 8.36
N SER A 164 15.07 -7.43 7.73
CA SER A 164 15.12 -7.37 6.28
C SER A 164 15.58 -8.69 5.64
N PHE A 165 16.42 -9.45 6.33
CA PHE A 165 16.92 -10.74 5.86
C PHE A 165 15.86 -11.85 5.97
N ILE A 166 15.10 -11.89 7.08
CA ILE A 166 14.01 -12.85 7.29
C ILE A 166 12.82 -12.57 6.33
N LYS A 167 12.60 -11.30 5.96
CA LYS A 167 11.52 -10.90 5.07
C LYS A 167 11.76 -11.32 3.61
N ASP A 168 13.01 -11.41 3.16
CA ASP A 168 13.33 -11.88 1.81
C ASP A 168 12.95 -13.37 1.62
N GLU A 169 13.07 -14.21 2.65
CA GLU A 169 12.65 -15.63 2.59
C GLU A 169 11.12 -15.82 2.67
N HIS A 170 10.42 -14.99 3.45
CA HIS A 170 8.97 -15.14 3.64
C HIS A 170 8.12 -14.41 2.57
N ASN A 171 8.57 -13.27 2.04
CA ASN A 171 7.85 -12.55 0.98
C ASN A 171 7.84 -13.32 -0.34
N GLN A 172 8.89 -14.08 -0.64
CA GLN A 172 8.93 -14.91 -1.86
C GLN A 172 7.84 -15.99 -1.82
N SER A 173 7.63 -16.62 -0.66
CA SER A 173 6.60 -17.65 -0.47
C SER A 173 5.16 -17.08 -0.44
N ALA A 174 4.95 -15.92 0.20
CA ALA A 174 3.62 -15.30 0.30
C ALA A 174 3.17 -14.63 -1.01
N LEU A 175 4.11 -14.07 -1.78
CA LEU A 175 3.85 -13.51 -3.10
C LEU A 175 3.52 -14.63 -4.11
N GLU A 176 4.21 -15.76 -4.09
CA GLU A 176 3.89 -16.92 -4.93
C GLU A 176 2.48 -17.50 -4.65
N GLN A 177 2.07 -17.54 -3.38
CA GLN A 177 0.74 -18.02 -2.98
C GLN A 177 -0.39 -17.05 -3.34
N SER A 178 -0.20 -15.74 -3.15
CA SER A 178 -1.23 -14.74 -3.50
C SER A 178 -1.33 -14.51 -5.01
N THR A 179 -0.20 -14.54 -5.74
CA THR A 179 -0.20 -14.42 -7.20
C THR A 179 -0.89 -15.63 -7.82
N SER A 180 -0.60 -16.87 -7.37
CA SER A 180 -1.26 -18.07 -7.91
C SER A 180 -2.78 -18.06 -7.74
N LEU A 181 -3.30 -17.56 -6.62
CA LEU A 181 -4.75 -17.42 -6.38
C LEU A 181 -5.40 -16.36 -7.29
N HIS A 182 -4.72 -15.24 -7.55
CA HIS A 182 -5.20 -14.21 -8.46
C HIS A 182 -5.12 -14.60 -9.95
N THR A 183 -4.08 -15.33 -10.37
CA THR A 183 -3.96 -15.81 -11.76
C THR A 183 -5.03 -16.87 -12.06
N LEU A 184 -5.36 -17.74 -11.10
CA LEU A 184 -6.40 -18.75 -11.25
C LEU A 184 -7.80 -18.14 -11.48
N ARG A 185 -8.11 -17.04 -10.79
CA ARG A 185 -9.38 -16.29 -10.96
C ARG A 185 -9.49 -15.53 -12.28
N ARG A 186 -8.38 -15.19 -12.95
CA ARG A 186 -8.40 -14.54 -14.28
C ARG A 186 -8.51 -15.52 -15.46
N SER A 187 -8.36 -16.83 -15.20
CA SER A 187 -8.43 -17.89 -16.20
C SER A 187 -9.77 -18.65 -16.25
N GLN A 188 -10.76 -18.22 -15.46
CA GLN A 188 -12.14 -18.74 -15.43
C GLN A 188 -13.11 -17.63 -15.86
#